data_AF-A0A3D4BC91-F1
#
_entry.id   AF-A0A3D4BC91-F1
#
_cell.length_a   1.000
_cell.length_b   1.000
_cell.length_c   1.000
_cell.angle_alpha   90.00
_cell.angle_beta   90.00
_cell.angle_gamma   90.00
#
_symmetry.space_group_name_H-M   'P 1'
#
loop_
_entity.id
_entity.type
_entity.pdbx_description
1 polymer ?
#
loop_
_entity_poly.entity_id
_entity_poly.type
_entity_poly.pdbx_seq_one_letter_code
_entity_poly.pdbx_strand_id
1 'polypeptide(L)' 'WILTAIVPIAFAVTVPAEAIAGRLSIDTLWLAVGLAGVLLVASRQFWKFGVKHYAGASA' A
#
# COMPACT_ATOMS: atom_id res chain seq x y z
N TRP A 1 -15.01 4.32 -6.17
CA TRP A 1 -15.02 4.86 -4.80
C TRP A 1 -14.31 3.97 -3.79
N ILE A 2 -14.58 2.66 -3.71
CA ILE A 2 -13.90 1.77 -2.73
C ILE A 2 -12.38 1.62 -2.96
N LEU A 3 -11.91 1.60 -4.22
CA LEU A 3 -10.48 1.39 -4.53
C LEU A 3 -9.58 2.61 -4.25
N THR A 4 -10.14 3.82 -4.24
CA THR A 4 -9.39 5.08 -4.06
C THR A 4 -9.52 5.67 -2.66
N ALA A 5 -10.58 5.32 -1.91
CA ALA A 5 -10.98 6.10 -0.73
C ALA A 5 -10.42 5.62 0.62
N ILE A 6 -10.06 4.34 0.81
CA ILE A 6 -9.96 3.83 2.18
C ILE A 6 -8.55 3.51 2.66
N VAL A 7 -7.56 3.27 1.79
CA VAL A 7 -6.24 2.82 2.28
C VAL A 7 -5.05 3.59 1.73
N PRO A 8 -4.88 3.85 0.41
CA PRO A 8 -3.57 4.34 -0.06
C PRO A 8 -3.34 5.83 0.17
N ILE A 9 -4.30 6.70 -0.18
CA ILE A 9 -4.08 8.15 -0.22
C ILE A 9 -4.00 8.75 1.19
N ALA A 10 -4.98 8.44 2.05
CA ALA A 10 -4.97 8.95 3.43
C ALA A 10 -3.70 8.51 4.16
N PHE A 11 -3.29 7.26 3.97
CA PHE A 11 -2.04 6.74 4.51
C PHE A 11 -0.80 7.47 3.96
N ALA A 12 -0.70 7.61 2.64
CA ALA A 12 0.43 8.23 1.97
C ALA A 12 0.61 9.72 2.31
N VAL A 13 -0.47 10.40 2.73
CA VAL A 13 -0.44 11.83 3.05
C VAL A 13 -0.33 12.07 4.56
N THR A 14 -1.12 11.37 5.38
CA THR A 14 -1.21 11.65 6.82
C THR A 14 0.05 11.24 7.56
N VAL A 15 0.63 10.07 7.27
CA VAL A 15 1.81 9.59 8.01
C VAL A 15 3.03 10.52 7.83
N PRO A 16 3.40 10.94 6.60
CA PRO A 16 4.48 11.93 6.44
C PRO A 16 4.14 13.30 7.06
N ALA A 17 2.88 13.74 6.97
CA ALA A 17 2.45 15.01 7.55
C ALA A 17 2.58 15.00 9.09
N GLU A 18 2.20 13.91 9.75
CA GLU A 18 2.37 13.74 11.20
C GLU A 18 3.85 13.63 11.59
N ALA A 19 4.66 12.95 10.78
CA ALA A 19 6.11 12.85 11.02
C ALA A 19 6.78 14.23 10.99
N ILE A 20 6.49 15.03 9.96
CA ILE A 20 7.01 16.40 9.81
C ILE A 20 6.49 17.30 10.94
N ALA A 21 5.22 17.13 11.33
CA ALA A 21 4.63 17.89 12.42
C ALA A 21 5.09 17.46 13.82
N GLY A 22 5.94 16.45 13.94
CA GLY A 22 6.41 15.91 15.23
C GLY A 22 5.32 15.23 16.05
N ARG A 23 4.20 14.83 15.42
CA ARG A 23 3.04 14.19 16.07
C ARG A 23 2.93 12.69 15.79
N LEU A 24 3.85 12.13 15.01
CA LEU A 24 3.84 10.70 14.70
C LEU A 24 4.20 9.88 15.94
N SER A 25 3.25 9.08 16.41
CA SER A 25 3.50 8.11 17.49
C SER A 25 4.22 6.87 16.95
N ILE A 26 4.94 6.18 17.84
CA ILE A 26 5.62 4.92 17.51
C ILE A 26 4.64 3.82 17.09
N ASP A 27 3.45 3.80 17.69
CA ASP A 27 2.39 2.84 17.37
C ASP A 27 1.87 3.06 15.94
N THR A 28 1.62 4.32 15.56
CA THR A 28 1.21 4.69 14.20
C THR A 28 2.30 4.35 13.18
N LEU A 29 3.59 4.54 13.53
CA LEU A 29 4.70 4.15 12.68
C LEU A 29 4.73 2.64 12.41
N TRP A 30 4.56 1.80 13.44
CA TRP A 30 4.56 0.35 13.26
C TRP A 30 3.36 -0.14 12.44
N LEU A 31 2.17 0.42 12.71
CA LEU A 31 0.98 0.13 11.92
C LEU A 31 1.18 0.53 10.46
N ALA A 32 1.84 1.67 10.22
CA ALA A 32 2.15 2.17 8.89
C ALA A 32 3.10 1.24 8.13
N VAL A 33 4.20 0.85 8.75
CA VAL A 33 5.16 -0.10 8.17
C VAL A 33 4.49 -1.45 7.90
N GLY A 34 3.68 -1.95 8.83
CA GLY A 34 2.95 -3.21 8.67
C GLY A 34 1.98 -3.17 7.48
N LEU A 35 1.16 -2.13 7.39
CA LEU A 35 0.22 -1.95 6.29
C LEU A 35 0.93 -1.85 4.94
N ALA A 36 2.01 -1.06 4.85
CA ALA A 36 2.82 -0.94 3.64
C ALA A 36 3.40 -2.30 3.21
N GLY A 37 3.93 -3.08 4.17
CA GLY A 37 4.42 -4.44 3.92
C GLY A 37 3.34 -5.37 3.37
N VAL A 38 2.15 -5.37 3.97
CA VAL A 38 1.00 -6.17 3.51
C VAL A 38 0.59 -5.79 2.08
N LEU A 39 0.45 -4.50 1.80
CA LEU A 39 0.07 -4.01 0.47
C LEU A 39 1.11 -4.37 -0.59
N LEU A 40 2.40 -4.27 -0.27
CA LEU A 40 3.49 -4.64 -1.17
C LEU A 40 3.45 -6.14 -1.49
N VAL A 41 3.29 -6.98 -0.46
CA VAL A 41 3.19 -8.44 -0.64
C VAL A 41 1.95 -8.78 -1.46
N ALA A 42 0.79 -8.24 -1.13
CA ALA A 42 -0.46 -8.46 -1.86
C ALA A 42 -0.34 -8.05 -3.33
N SER A 43 0.21 -6.85 -3.59
CA SER A 43 0.45 -6.35 -4.96
C SER A 43 1.39 -7.26 -5.74
N ARG A 44 2.47 -7.74 -5.11
CA ARG A 44 3.42 -8.67 -5.74
C ARG A 44 2.81 -10.03 -6.04
N GLN A 45 1.97 -10.57 -5.16
CA GLN A 45 1.26 -11.82 -5.41
C GLN A 45 0.24 -11.65 -6.53
N PHE A 46 -0.53 -10.55 -6.51
CA PHE A 46 -1.49 -10.23 -7.56
C PHE A 46 -0.82 -10.07 -8.93
N TRP A 47 0.31 -9.35 -9.00
CA TRP A 47 1.10 -9.22 -10.22
C TRP A 47 1.56 -10.59 -10.76
N LYS A 48 2.15 -11.42 -9.90
CA LYS A 48 2.59 -12.77 -10.29
C LYS A 48 1.43 -13.65 -10.73
N PHE A 49 0.28 -13.56 -10.07
CA PHE A 49 -0.93 -14.25 -10.47
C PHE A 49 -1.38 -13.79 -11.85
N GLY A 50 -1.47 -12.48 -12.08
CA GLY A 50 -1.82 -11.90 -13.37
C GLY A 50 -0.91 -12.41 -14.48
N VAL A 51 0.41 -12.22 -14.34
CA VAL A 51 1.39 -12.65 -15.36
C VAL A 51 1.28 -14.14 -15.72
N LYS A 52 0.96 -15.00 -14.74
CA LYS A 52 0.74 -16.44 -15.00
C LYS A 52 -0.53 -16.75 -15.79
N HIS A 53 -1.56 -15.91 -15.71
CA HIS A 53 -2.86 -16.11 -16.37
C HIS A 53 -3.02 -15.26 -17.64
N TYR A 54 -2.10 -14.32 -17.91
CA TYR A 54 -2.01 -13.58 -19.16
C TYR A 54 -1.29 -14.41 -20.23
N ALA A 55 -2.00 -15.37 -20.84
CA ALA A 55 -1.46 -16.27 -21.86
C ALA A 55 -1.35 -15.68 -23.28
N GLY A 56 -1.42 -14.35 -23.49
CA GLY A 56 -1.46 -13.82 -24.87
C GLY A 56 -1.51 -12.31 -25.05
N ALA A 57 -0.63 -11.55 -24.42
CA ALA A 57 -0.36 -10.18 -24.88
C ALA A 57 0.80 -10.22 -25.90
N SER A 58 0.46 -10.56 -27.14
CA SER A 58 1.30 -10.69 -28.33
C SER A 58 2.03 -12.03 -28.52
N ALA A 59 1.32 -13.01 -29.08
CA ALA A 59 1.87 -14.02 -30.01
C ALA A 59 0.94 -14.09 -31.23
#